data_AF-A0ABD3A1D7-F1
#
_entry.id   AF-A0ABD3A1D7-F1
#
_cell.length_a   1.000
_cell.length_b   1.000
_cell.length_c   1.000
_cell.angle_alpha   90.00
_cell.angle_beta   90.00
_cell.angle_gamma   90.00
#
_symmetry.space_group_name_H-M   'P 1'
#
loop_
_entity.id
_entity.type
_entity.pdbx_description
1 polymer ?
#
loop_
_entity_poly.entity_id
_entity_poly.type
_entity_poly.pdbx_seq_one_letter_code
_entity_poly.pdbx_strand_id
1 'polypeptide(L)'
;MATEFTYIIAFLITCFQLICLASAISFQIHDFSPDLTTIVYRGDATASVGAIEFNRVDYVYRVGQAIYSEPVPIWDSTSGKVTDFTTHFSFIIDISLSIYGHGLSFFLAPVGFQIPTNSGGGFLGLYNTETIDSSQDQMVSVEFDSFSNPEWDPSYEHVGININSIASARTMPWNASADAWIVYNSSTKTLSVFWSYRPSSSNSSLSYQI
;
A
#
# COMPACT_ATOMS: atom_id res chain seq x y z
N MET A 1 -13.44 -40.15 -59.22
CA MET A 1 -14.41 -39.21 -58.61
C MET A 1 -14.08 -39.17 -57.12
N ALA A 2 -13.13 -38.33 -56.68
CA ALA A 2 -13.26 -36.88 -56.43
C ALA A 2 -14.26 -36.61 -55.29
N THR A 3 -13.77 -36.56 -54.04
CA THR A 3 -13.54 -35.33 -53.23
C THR A 3 -14.75 -34.90 -52.41
N GLU A 4 -14.88 -35.42 -51.19
CA GLU A 4 -15.86 -35.00 -50.16
C GLU A 4 -15.18 -35.10 -48.78
N PHE A 5 -14.06 -34.39 -48.55
CA PHE A 5 -13.41 -34.32 -47.23
C PHE A 5 -12.70 -32.98 -47.03
N THR A 6 -13.41 -31.86 -47.16
CA THR A 6 -12.78 -30.55 -46.92
C THR A 6 -13.73 -29.46 -46.41
N TYR A 7 -14.60 -29.72 -45.42
CA TYR A 7 -15.40 -28.64 -44.82
C TYR A 7 -15.55 -28.65 -43.29
N ILE A 8 -14.88 -29.54 -42.55
CA ILE A 8 -15.00 -29.57 -41.07
C ILE A 8 -13.84 -28.85 -40.35
N ILE A 9 -12.78 -28.45 -41.06
CA ILE A 9 -11.60 -27.79 -40.44
C ILE A 9 -11.74 -26.24 -40.38
N ALA A 10 -12.79 -25.67 -40.97
CA ALA A 10 -12.97 -24.20 -41.04
C ALA A 10 -13.72 -23.56 -39.86
N PHE A 11 -14.06 -24.31 -38.80
CA PHE A 11 -14.70 -23.76 -37.58
C PHE A 11 -13.76 -23.73 -36.35
N LEU A 12 -12.45 -23.85 -36.57
CA LEU A 12 -11.43 -23.74 -35.52
C LEU A 12 -10.72 -22.38 -35.49
N ILE A 13 -11.16 -21.42 -36.31
CA ILE A 13 -10.56 -20.09 -36.41
C ILE A 13 -11.65 -19.02 -36.29
N THR A 14 -12.17 -18.80 -35.08
CA THR A 14 -12.64 -17.48 -34.58
C THR A 14 -13.03 -17.57 -33.09
N CYS A 15 -12.33 -18.39 -32.32
CA CYS A 15 -12.10 -18.07 -30.92
C CYS A 15 -10.61 -17.69 -30.82
N PHE A 16 -10.20 -16.74 -31.68
CA PHE A 16 -9.00 -15.97 -31.41
C PHE A 16 -9.37 -15.22 -30.15
N GLN A 17 -8.97 -15.82 -29.03
CA GLN A 17 -9.14 -15.24 -27.73
C GLN A 17 -8.66 -13.81 -27.87
N LEU A 18 -9.57 -12.87 -27.64
CA LEU A 18 -9.20 -11.56 -27.13
C LEU A 18 -8.53 -11.86 -25.80
N ILE A 19 -7.26 -12.29 -25.87
CA ILE A 19 -6.35 -12.20 -24.76
C ILE A 19 -6.25 -10.70 -24.60
N CYS A 20 -7.08 -10.17 -23.71
CA CYS A 20 -6.89 -8.87 -23.16
C CYS A 20 -5.48 -8.91 -22.58
N LEU A 21 -4.52 -8.36 -23.31
CA LEU A 21 -3.17 -8.14 -22.79
C LEU A 21 -3.35 -7.09 -21.70
N ALA A 22 -3.65 -7.56 -20.50
CA ALA A 22 -3.62 -6.72 -19.32
C ALA A 22 -2.16 -6.35 -19.11
N SER A 23 -1.82 -5.10 -19.38
CA SER A 23 -0.52 -4.54 -19.00
C SER A 23 -0.51 -4.39 -17.48
N ALA A 24 0.25 -5.25 -16.80
CA ALA A 24 0.50 -5.10 -15.37
C ALA A 24 1.71 -4.16 -15.17
N ILE A 25 1.59 -3.21 -14.24
CA ILE A 25 2.74 -2.49 -13.71
C ILE A 25 3.41 -3.43 -12.70
N SER A 26 4.73 -3.64 -12.85
CA SER A 26 5.52 -4.46 -11.95
C SER A 26 6.89 -3.85 -11.77
N PHE A 27 7.34 -3.72 -10.54
CA PHE A 27 8.68 -3.27 -10.19
C PHE A 27 9.14 -4.00 -8.93
N GLN A 28 10.46 -4.14 -8.81
CA GLN A 28 11.12 -4.74 -7.65
C GLN A 28 12.38 -3.92 -7.38
N ILE A 29 12.47 -3.34 -6.18
CA ILE A 29 13.60 -2.50 -5.78
C ILE A 29 14.26 -3.17 -4.59
N HIS A 30 15.53 -3.54 -4.74
CA HIS A 30 16.32 -4.17 -3.69
C HIS A 30 17.21 -3.19 -2.95
N ASP A 31 17.67 -2.14 -3.64
CA ASP A 31 18.58 -1.15 -3.12
C ASP A 31 18.05 0.25 -3.46
N PHE A 32 17.71 1.00 -2.42
CA PHE A 32 17.32 2.40 -2.55
C PHE A 32 18.56 3.30 -2.60
N SER A 33 18.57 4.24 -3.55
CA SER A 33 19.64 5.23 -3.71
C SER A 33 19.07 6.61 -4.04
N PRO A 34 19.79 7.71 -3.71
CA PRO A 34 19.32 9.06 -4.04
C PRO A 34 19.13 9.32 -5.54
N ASP A 35 19.84 8.56 -6.38
CA ASP A 35 19.80 8.69 -7.84
C ASP A 35 18.66 7.87 -8.49
N LEU A 36 17.92 7.07 -7.71
CA LEU A 36 16.83 6.26 -8.20
C LEU A 36 15.62 7.13 -8.57
N THR A 37 15.33 7.28 -9.86
CA THR A 37 14.23 8.13 -10.35
C THR A 37 12.84 7.50 -10.20
N THR A 38 12.78 6.19 -9.96
CA THR A 38 11.52 5.43 -9.82
C THR A 38 10.76 5.77 -8.53
N ILE A 39 11.45 6.35 -7.54
CA ILE A 39 10.88 6.75 -6.26
C ILE A 39 11.10 8.24 -6.06
N VAL A 40 10.04 8.96 -5.73
CA VAL A 40 10.07 10.36 -5.32
C VAL A 40 10.05 10.42 -3.80
N TYR A 41 11.14 10.93 -3.24
CA TYR A 41 11.28 11.19 -1.80
C TYR A 41 10.74 12.57 -1.45
N ARG A 42 9.97 12.66 -0.35
CA ARG A 42 9.38 13.91 0.15
C ARG A 42 9.48 13.99 1.67
N GLY A 43 9.39 15.22 2.18
CA GLY A 43 9.58 15.49 3.60
C GLY A 43 10.99 15.07 4.01
N ASP A 44 11.06 14.25 5.04
CA ASP A 44 12.32 13.73 5.59
C ASP A 44 12.81 12.44 4.95
N ALA A 45 12.01 11.82 4.08
CA ALA A 45 12.40 10.55 3.49
C ALA A 45 13.70 10.70 2.69
N THR A 46 14.65 9.80 2.93
CA THR A 46 15.91 9.75 2.18
C THR A 46 16.33 8.31 1.94
N ALA A 47 16.99 8.06 0.83
CA ALA A 47 17.69 6.80 0.62
C ALA A 47 18.99 6.79 1.45
N SER A 48 19.25 5.71 2.17
CA SER A 48 20.42 5.53 3.03
C SER A 48 20.78 4.05 3.09
N VAL A 49 22.02 3.71 2.71
CA VAL A 49 22.58 2.34 2.80
C VAL A 49 21.65 1.26 2.19
N GLY A 50 21.06 1.54 1.03
CA GLY A 50 20.17 0.60 0.33
C GLY A 50 18.74 0.54 0.88
N ALA A 51 18.41 1.28 1.94
CA ALA A 51 17.07 1.39 2.52
C ALA A 51 16.49 2.81 2.37
N ILE A 52 15.21 2.98 2.72
CA ILE A 52 14.59 4.30 2.91
C ILE A 52 14.54 4.60 4.40
N GLU A 53 15.12 5.70 4.82
CA GLU A 53 14.91 6.28 6.14
C GLU A 53 13.76 7.29 6.04
N PHE A 54 12.64 7.03 6.73
CA PHE A 54 11.42 7.86 6.64
C PHE A 54 11.39 9.03 7.62
N ASN A 55 12.23 9.03 8.65
CA ASN A 55 12.24 10.03 9.69
C ASN A 55 13.65 10.31 10.20
N ARG A 56 13.84 11.49 10.79
CA ARG A 56 15.05 11.85 11.54
C ARG A 56 14.72 11.81 13.03
N VAL A 57 15.36 10.90 13.76
CA VAL A 57 15.04 10.59 15.16
C VAL A 57 15.47 11.68 16.16
N ASP A 58 16.19 12.69 15.71
CA ASP A 58 16.63 13.85 16.49
C ASP A 58 15.55 14.93 16.66
N TYR A 59 14.44 14.83 15.91
CA TYR A 59 13.33 15.79 15.98
C TYR A 59 11.97 15.09 16.10
N VAL A 60 11.05 15.72 16.81
CA VAL A 60 9.64 15.30 16.90
C VAL A 60 8.82 15.78 15.70
N TYR A 61 7.67 15.15 15.46
CA TYR A 61 6.69 15.52 14.41
C TYR A 61 7.27 15.58 12.99
N ARG A 62 8.09 14.59 12.64
CA ARG A 62 8.67 14.45 11.30
C ARG A 62 7.77 13.59 10.41
N VAL A 63 7.79 13.90 9.12
CA VAL A 63 7.07 13.17 8.08
C VAL A 63 8.02 12.93 6.93
N GLY A 64 8.14 11.67 6.49
CA GLY A 64 8.77 11.32 5.24
C GLY A 64 7.81 10.49 4.40
N GLN A 65 7.83 10.70 3.09
CA GLN A 65 7.08 9.89 2.14
C GLN A 65 7.99 9.44 1.00
N ALA A 66 7.78 8.21 0.55
CA ALA A 66 8.38 7.67 -0.65
C ALA A 66 7.26 7.22 -1.58
N ILE A 67 7.21 7.80 -2.78
CA ILE A 67 6.10 7.61 -3.72
C ILE A 67 6.66 7.06 -5.04
N TYR A 68 6.02 6.04 -5.59
CA TYR A 68 6.36 5.55 -6.93
C TYR A 68 6.14 6.66 -7.98
N SER A 69 7.11 6.90 -8.85
CA SER A 69 7.17 8.11 -9.68
C SER A 69 6.08 8.19 -10.74
N GLU A 70 5.58 7.05 -11.21
CA GLU A 70 4.57 6.97 -12.26
C GLU A 70 3.17 6.70 -11.68
N PRO A 71 2.10 7.29 -12.24
CA PRO A 71 0.73 6.96 -11.87
C PRO A 71 0.41 5.46 -12.04
N VAL A 72 -0.33 4.90 -11.09
CA VAL A 72 -0.78 3.51 -11.13
C VAL A 72 -2.28 3.46 -11.45
N PRO A 73 -2.70 2.91 -12.61
CA PRO A 73 -4.11 2.76 -12.96
C PRO A 73 -4.80 1.70 -12.10
N ILE A 74 -5.60 2.14 -11.13
CA ILE A 74 -6.32 1.27 -10.19
C ILE A 74 -7.73 0.88 -10.67
N TRP A 75 -8.33 1.65 -11.57
CA TRP A 75 -9.58 1.31 -12.26
C TRP A 75 -9.71 2.05 -13.60
N ASP A 76 -10.55 1.54 -14.48
CA ASP A 76 -10.89 2.13 -15.77
C ASP A 76 -12.36 2.56 -15.76
N SER A 77 -12.62 3.86 -15.97
CA SER A 77 -13.97 4.42 -15.89
C SER A 77 -14.88 4.08 -17.06
N THR A 78 -14.32 3.68 -18.20
CA THR A 78 -15.08 3.35 -19.41
C THR A 78 -15.60 1.92 -19.37
N SER A 79 -14.76 1.00 -18.90
CA SER A 79 -15.08 -0.43 -18.79
C SER A 79 -15.59 -0.83 -17.40
N GLY A 80 -15.38 0.01 -16.38
CA GLY A 80 -15.67 -0.32 -14.98
C GLY A 80 -14.73 -1.37 -14.38
N LYS A 81 -13.64 -1.73 -15.09
CA LYS A 81 -12.68 -2.74 -14.65
C LYS A 81 -11.81 -2.17 -13.53
N VAL A 82 -11.66 -2.93 -12.45
CA VAL A 82 -10.77 -2.60 -11.32
C VAL A 82 -9.54 -3.52 -11.38
N THR A 83 -8.39 -3.01 -10.97
CA THR A 83 -7.11 -3.70 -11.01
C THR A 83 -6.85 -4.47 -9.71
N ASP A 84 -6.50 -5.75 -9.81
CA ASP A 84 -5.91 -6.49 -8.70
C ASP A 84 -4.48 -6.00 -8.46
N PHE A 85 -4.05 -5.89 -7.20
CA PHE A 85 -2.66 -5.56 -6.90
C PHE A 85 -2.11 -6.40 -5.75
N THR A 86 -0.79 -6.58 -5.78
CA THR A 86 -0.02 -7.17 -4.70
C THR A 86 1.23 -6.32 -4.51
N THR A 87 1.53 -5.97 -3.26
CA THR A 87 2.80 -5.36 -2.88
C THR A 87 3.42 -6.14 -1.72
N HIS A 88 4.75 -6.14 -1.68
CA HIS A 88 5.54 -6.78 -0.64
C HIS A 88 6.67 -5.84 -0.24
N PHE A 89 6.86 -5.66 1.07
CA PHE A 89 7.96 -4.90 1.62
C PHE A 89 8.33 -5.39 3.01
N SER A 90 9.52 -5.02 3.46
CA SER A 90 9.97 -5.23 4.84
C SER A 90 10.42 -3.91 5.41
N PHE A 91 10.19 -3.72 6.70
CA PHE A 91 10.61 -2.52 7.40
C PHE A 91 11.01 -2.84 8.84
N ILE A 92 11.76 -1.91 9.42
CA ILE A 92 12.20 -1.97 10.81
C ILE A 92 11.76 -0.67 11.47
N ILE A 93 11.18 -0.78 12.66
CA ILE A 93 11.01 0.35 13.58
C ILE A 93 11.98 0.12 14.74
N ASP A 94 12.81 1.12 15.01
CA ASP A 94 13.71 1.09 16.15
C ASP A 94 12.93 1.31 17.46
N ILE A 95 12.81 0.23 18.23
CA ILE A 95 12.13 0.19 19.53
C ILE A 95 13.10 0.33 20.72
N SER A 96 14.35 0.74 20.47
CA SER A 96 15.34 0.89 21.54
C SER A 96 15.05 2.05 22.48
N LEU A 97 14.22 3.02 22.05
CA LEU A 97 13.77 4.14 22.85
C LEU A 97 12.59 3.75 23.74
N SER A 98 12.51 4.32 24.96
CA SER A 98 11.42 4.06 25.90
C SER A 98 10.05 4.58 25.42
N ILE A 99 10.05 5.50 24.46
CA ILE A 99 8.88 6.00 23.75
C ILE A 99 9.29 6.02 22.28
N TYR A 100 8.55 5.31 21.44
CA TYR A 100 8.71 5.30 19.99
C TYR A 100 7.35 5.55 19.33
N GLY A 101 7.38 5.97 18.07
CA GLY A 101 6.19 6.33 17.34
C GLY A 101 6.48 7.21 16.11
N HIS A 102 5.51 7.43 15.22
CA HIS A 102 4.11 7.03 15.37
C HIS A 102 3.73 5.80 14.54
N GLY A 103 4.30 5.61 13.35
CA GLY A 103 4.05 4.40 12.56
C GLY A 103 4.58 4.51 11.14
N LEU A 104 4.24 3.52 10.33
CA LEU A 104 4.48 3.46 8.89
C LEU A 104 3.16 3.20 8.17
N SER A 105 2.99 3.75 6.97
CA SER A 105 1.78 3.50 6.18
C SER A 105 2.09 3.24 4.71
N PHE A 106 1.45 2.22 4.14
CA PHE A 106 1.30 2.05 2.70
C PHE A 106 -0.01 2.70 2.27
N PHE A 107 -0.01 3.50 1.21
CA PHE A 107 -1.21 4.21 0.79
C PHE A 107 -1.38 4.26 -0.73
N LEU A 108 -2.65 4.33 -1.14
CA LEU A 108 -3.09 4.68 -2.49
C LEU A 108 -3.89 5.98 -2.37
N ALA A 109 -3.43 7.02 -3.08
CA ALA A 109 -4.04 8.34 -3.06
C ALA A 109 -4.13 8.91 -4.49
N PRO A 110 -4.95 9.96 -4.72
CA PRO A 110 -5.03 10.63 -6.00
C PRO A 110 -3.66 11.10 -6.50
N VAL A 111 -3.46 11.05 -7.82
CA VAL A 111 -2.23 11.56 -8.46
C VAL A 111 -2.03 13.02 -8.06
N GLY A 112 -0.84 13.32 -7.55
CA GLY A 112 -0.50 14.67 -7.09
C GLY A 112 -0.84 14.95 -5.63
N PHE A 113 -1.36 13.98 -4.87
CA PHE A 113 -1.50 14.07 -3.40
C PHE A 113 -0.22 14.63 -2.77
N GLN A 114 -0.36 15.53 -1.80
CA GLN A 114 0.73 16.18 -1.07
C GLN A 114 0.58 15.91 0.42
N ILE A 115 1.71 15.90 1.14
CA ILE A 115 1.70 15.83 2.61
C ILE A 115 0.84 17.00 3.14
N PRO A 116 -0.25 16.73 3.89
CA PRO A 116 -1.05 17.80 4.45
C PRO A 116 -0.23 18.66 5.43
N THR A 117 -0.58 19.94 5.55
CA THR A 117 0.00 20.78 6.60
C THR A 117 -0.36 20.22 7.97
N ASN A 118 0.60 20.26 8.91
CA ASN A 118 0.44 19.74 10.28
C ASN A 118 0.10 18.24 10.35
N SER A 119 0.63 17.43 9.42
CA SER A 119 0.39 15.98 9.32
C SER A 119 1.40 15.11 10.08
N GLY A 120 2.15 15.68 11.03
CA GLY A 120 3.13 14.95 11.82
C GLY A 120 2.50 14.07 12.90
N GLY A 121 3.26 13.08 13.37
CA GLY A 121 2.83 12.20 14.46
C GLY A 121 1.78 11.18 14.03
N GLY A 122 0.72 10.98 14.82
CA GLY A 122 -0.35 10.01 14.55
C GLY A 122 -1.16 10.26 13.28
N PHE A 123 -0.93 11.39 12.60
CA PHE A 123 -1.51 11.64 11.27
C PHE A 123 -0.74 10.97 10.11
N LEU A 124 0.43 10.37 10.41
CA LEU A 124 1.24 9.54 9.50
C LEU A 124 1.64 10.21 8.17
N GLY A 125 1.60 11.54 8.09
CA GLY A 125 1.85 12.26 6.84
C GLY A 125 0.71 12.19 5.82
N LEU A 126 -0.44 11.60 6.18
CA LEU A 126 -1.57 11.36 5.29
C LEU A 126 -2.80 12.21 5.63
N TYR A 127 -2.96 12.60 6.90
CA TYR A 127 -4.14 13.31 7.37
C TYR A 127 -3.78 14.61 8.09
N ASN A 128 -4.76 15.44 8.37
CA ASN A 128 -4.65 16.49 9.38
C ASN A 128 -5.99 16.63 10.10
N THR A 129 -6.11 17.64 10.96
CA THR A 129 -7.35 17.89 11.72
C THR A 129 -8.58 18.19 10.87
N GLU A 130 -8.40 18.62 9.62
CA GLU A 130 -9.49 18.92 8.69
C GLU A 130 -9.90 17.71 7.84
N THR A 131 -8.95 16.79 7.61
CA THR A 131 -9.13 15.64 6.70
C THR A 131 -9.22 14.29 7.43
N ILE A 132 -9.30 14.29 8.76
CA ILE A 132 -9.26 13.10 9.61
C ILE A 132 -10.37 12.07 9.32
N ASP A 133 -11.50 12.52 8.77
CA ASP A 133 -12.65 11.70 8.35
C ASP A 133 -13.34 12.39 7.15
N SER A 134 -12.60 12.47 6.04
CA SER A 134 -13.05 13.16 4.82
C SER A 134 -13.25 12.15 3.70
N SER A 135 -14.52 11.86 3.39
CA SER A 135 -14.89 11.04 2.22
C SER A 135 -14.42 11.59 0.87
N GLN A 136 -13.90 12.83 0.83
CA GLN A 136 -13.35 13.44 -0.39
C GLN A 136 -11.89 13.08 -0.67
N ASP A 137 -11.18 12.50 0.31
CA ASP A 137 -9.73 12.28 0.19
C ASP A 137 -9.37 11.13 -0.76
N GLN A 138 -10.35 10.27 -1.10
CA GLN A 138 -10.22 9.14 -2.03
C GLN A 138 -8.96 8.31 -1.75
N MET A 139 -8.73 8.02 -0.48
CA MET A 139 -7.51 7.39 0.01
C MET A 139 -7.82 6.09 0.72
N VAL A 140 -7.03 5.06 0.37
CA VAL A 140 -6.98 3.79 1.10
C VAL A 140 -5.56 3.62 1.60
N SER A 141 -5.41 3.30 2.88
CA SER A 141 -4.11 3.02 3.46
C SER A 141 -4.13 1.80 4.37
N VAL A 142 -2.95 1.22 4.53
CA VAL A 142 -2.66 0.17 5.50
C VAL A 142 -1.58 0.72 6.42
N GLU A 143 -1.94 0.95 7.66
CA GLU A 143 -1.02 1.46 8.67
C GLU A 143 -0.45 0.33 9.53
N PHE A 144 0.78 0.56 9.96
CA PHE A 144 1.50 -0.18 10.98
C PHE A 144 1.74 0.83 12.09
N ASP A 145 0.77 0.95 12.99
CA ASP A 145 0.71 1.96 14.04
C ASP A 145 1.38 1.45 15.32
N SER A 146 2.41 2.19 15.72
CA SER A 146 3.28 1.89 16.86
C SER A 146 3.00 2.79 18.07
N PHE A 147 2.02 3.69 17.97
CA PHE A 147 1.64 4.63 19.01
C PHE A 147 0.12 4.85 19.03
N SER A 148 -0.56 4.19 19.96
CA SER A 148 -2.01 4.35 20.16
C SER A 148 -2.39 5.78 20.55
N ASN A 149 -3.11 6.47 19.66
CA ASN A 149 -3.78 7.74 19.88
C ASN A 149 -5.24 7.51 20.35
N PRO A 150 -5.59 7.77 21.62
CA PRO A 150 -6.90 7.42 22.19
C PRO A 150 -8.11 8.04 21.48
N GLU A 151 -7.91 9.10 20.71
CA GLU A 151 -8.94 9.79 19.95
C GLU A 151 -9.49 8.95 18.78
N TRP A 152 -8.71 8.03 18.20
CA TRP A 152 -9.11 7.22 17.05
C TRP A 152 -8.62 5.76 17.06
N ASP A 153 -7.63 5.43 17.89
CA ASP A 153 -7.03 4.09 17.91
C ASP A 153 -7.61 3.15 18.95
N PRO A 154 -7.50 1.82 18.72
CA PRO A 154 -7.57 0.85 19.81
C PRO A 154 -6.45 1.13 20.83
N SER A 155 -6.62 0.63 22.06
CA SER A 155 -5.66 0.82 23.16
C SER A 155 -4.36 0.00 23.03
N TYR A 156 -3.94 -0.33 21.81
CA TYR A 156 -2.78 -1.17 21.50
C TYR A 156 -2.18 -0.80 20.14
N GLU A 157 -0.88 -1.08 19.95
CA GLU A 157 -0.21 -1.03 18.65
C GLU A 157 -0.84 -2.02 17.67
N HIS A 158 -1.05 -1.60 16.43
CA HIS A 158 -1.90 -2.36 15.52
C HIS A 158 -1.49 -2.21 14.06
N VAL A 159 -1.86 -3.22 13.27
CA VAL A 159 -2.04 -3.06 11.83
C VAL A 159 -3.47 -2.62 11.59
N GLY A 160 -3.65 -1.63 10.73
CA GLY A 160 -4.93 -1.02 10.40
C GLY A 160 -5.21 -0.99 8.91
N ILE A 161 -6.49 -1.07 8.53
CA ILE A 161 -6.97 -0.77 7.17
C ILE A 161 -7.86 0.46 7.26
N ASN A 162 -7.46 1.52 6.56
CA ASN A 162 -8.04 2.85 6.65
C ASN A 162 -8.68 3.21 5.31
N ILE A 163 -9.86 3.82 5.38
CA ILE A 163 -10.64 4.21 4.19
C ILE A 163 -11.12 5.64 4.42
N ASN A 164 -10.50 6.60 3.75
CA ASN A 164 -10.84 8.02 3.83
C ASN A 164 -10.83 8.63 5.26
N SER A 165 -10.23 7.93 6.23
CA SER A 165 -10.17 8.34 7.63
C SER A 165 -8.91 7.78 8.29
N ILE A 166 -8.35 8.48 9.29
CA ILE A 166 -7.29 7.92 10.14
C ILE A 166 -7.82 6.81 11.05
N ALA A 167 -9.12 6.82 11.39
CA ALA A 167 -9.70 5.77 12.20
C ALA A 167 -9.83 4.49 11.35
N SER A 168 -9.03 3.50 11.69
CA SER A 168 -9.02 2.21 11.00
C SER A 168 -10.39 1.52 10.99
N ALA A 169 -10.84 1.10 9.80
CA ALA A 169 -12.07 0.33 9.63
C ALA A 169 -11.96 -1.10 10.18
N ARG A 170 -10.73 -1.62 10.23
CA ARG A 170 -10.39 -2.88 10.89
C ARG A 170 -8.97 -2.82 11.42
N THR A 171 -8.75 -3.38 12.61
CA THR A 171 -7.44 -3.44 13.25
C THR A 171 -7.11 -4.84 13.74
N MET A 172 -5.82 -5.11 13.93
CA MET A 172 -5.34 -6.29 14.64
C MET A 172 -4.07 -5.95 15.42
N PRO A 173 -3.89 -6.48 16.65
CA PRO A 173 -2.67 -6.25 17.41
C PRO A 173 -1.42 -6.64 16.63
N TRP A 174 -0.41 -5.78 16.75
CA TRP A 174 0.85 -5.89 16.02
C TRP A 174 2.01 -5.46 16.91
N ASN A 175 3.23 -5.74 16.47
CA ASN A 175 4.46 -5.27 17.10
C ASN A 175 5.44 -4.73 16.05
N ALA A 176 6.26 -3.77 16.44
CA ALA A 176 6.87 -2.74 15.60
C ALA A 176 7.62 -3.12 14.29
N SER A 177 8.03 -4.36 14.00
CA SER A 177 8.78 -4.67 12.75
C SER A 177 8.15 -5.82 11.98
N ALA A 178 8.09 -5.73 10.64
CA ALA A 178 7.39 -6.72 9.84
C ALA A 178 7.96 -6.92 8.43
N ASP A 179 7.79 -8.15 7.94
CA ASP A 179 7.81 -8.52 6.52
C ASP A 179 6.36 -8.70 6.08
N ALA A 180 5.87 -7.83 5.18
CA ALA A 180 4.45 -7.61 4.95
C ALA A 180 4.05 -7.72 3.48
N TRP A 181 2.90 -8.36 3.23
CA TRP A 181 2.21 -8.43 1.96
C TRP A 181 0.88 -7.71 2.06
N ILE A 182 0.55 -6.90 1.04
CA ILE A 182 -0.77 -6.31 0.87
C ILE A 182 -1.31 -6.76 -0.48
N VAL A 183 -2.48 -7.40 -0.46
CA VAL A 183 -3.12 -8.03 -1.62
C VAL A 183 -4.54 -7.52 -1.74
N TYR A 184 -4.89 -6.97 -2.89
CA TYR A 184 -6.25 -6.59 -3.21
C TYR A 184 -6.83 -7.48 -4.31
N ASN A 185 -8.01 -8.04 -4.03
CA ASN A 185 -8.80 -8.82 -4.98
C ASN A 185 -10.02 -8.01 -5.40
N SER A 186 -10.05 -7.57 -6.66
CA SER A 186 -11.12 -6.77 -7.27
C SER A 186 -12.44 -7.53 -7.41
N SER A 187 -12.39 -8.86 -7.55
CA SER A 187 -13.60 -9.69 -7.69
C SER A 187 -14.37 -9.80 -6.37
N THR A 188 -13.66 -9.93 -5.26
CA THR A 188 -14.26 -9.99 -3.91
C THR A 188 -14.25 -8.63 -3.19
N LYS A 189 -13.65 -7.61 -3.82
CA LYS A 189 -13.39 -6.28 -3.27
C LYS A 189 -12.71 -6.34 -1.90
N THR A 190 -11.75 -7.24 -1.75
CA THR A 190 -11.13 -7.52 -0.44
C THR A 190 -9.67 -7.09 -0.45
N LEU A 191 -9.32 -6.19 0.47
CA LEU A 191 -7.94 -5.87 0.81
C LEU A 191 -7.49 -6.77 1.96
N SER A 192 -6.38 -7.48 1.78
CA SER A 192 -5.80 -8.36 2.78
C SER A 192 -4.35 -7.98 3.04
N VAL A 193 -4.00 -7.92 4.31
CA VAL A 193 -2.66 -7.64 4.82
C VAL A 193 -2.18 -8.88 5.54
N PHE A 194 -0.98 -9.33 5.20
CA PHE A 194 -0.30 -10.44 5.86
C PHE A 194 1.03 -9.92 6.36
N TRP A 195 1.41 -10.30 7.57
CA TRP A 195 2.72 -9.95 8.10
C TRP A 195 3.29 -11.06 8.96
N SER A 196 4.61 -11.08 9.02
CA SER A 196 5.38 -11.98 9.87
C SER A 196 6.54 -11.21 10.49
N TYR A 197 7.02 -11.73 11.61
CA TYR A 197 8.17 -11.16 12.33
C TYR A 197 9.38 -12.01 11.98
N ARG A 198 10.46 -11.44 11.45
CA ARG A 198 11.69 -12.23 11.31
C ARG A 198 12.35 -12.37 12.70
N PRO A 199 12.72 -13.58 13.17
CA PRO A 199 12.73 -14.89 12.50
C PRO A 199 11.54 -15.82 12.84
N SER A 200 10.49 -15.33 13.49
CA SER A 200 9.26 -16.06 13.83
C SER A 200 8.50 -16.54 12.58
N SER A 201 7.94 -17.74 12.64
CA SER A 201 7.03 -18.30 11.63
C SER A 201 5.56 -17.97 11.88
N SER A 202 5.24 -17.12 12.87
CA SER A 202 3.85 -16.71 13.10
C SER A 202 3.41 -15.75 12.01
N ASN A 203 2.50 -16.21 11.16
CA ASN A 203 1.86 -15.39 10.15
C ASN A 203 0.57 -14.82 10.74
N SER A 204 0.48 -13.50 10.79
CA SER A 204 -0.74 -12.76 11.16
C SER A 204 -1.38 -12.19 9.90
N SER A 205 -2.69 -11.96 9.95
CA SER A 205 -3.42 -11.45 8.80
C SER A 205 -4.64 -10.64 9.18
N LEU A 206 -4.92 -9.61 8.40
CA LEU A 206 -6.06 -8.71 8.52
C LEU A 206 -6.69 -8.54 7.14
N SER A 207 -8.02 -8.57 7.04
CA SER A 207 -8.70 -8.34 5.75
C SER A 207 -9.94 -7.47 5.89
N TYR A 208 -10.27 -6.65 4.91
CA TYR A 208 -11.47 -5.84 4.92
C TYR A 208 -12.02 -5.67 3.50
N GLN A 209 -13.34 -5.54 3.38
CA GLN A 209 -13.99 -5.27 2.09
C GLN A 209 -14.05 -3.76 1.85
N ILE A 210 -13.52 -3.31 0.71
CA ILE A 210 -13.42 -1.88 0.34
C ILE A 210 -14.20 -1.52 -0.92
#